data_AF-A0A7C2L773-F1
#
_entry.id   AF-A0A7C2L773-F1
#
_cell.length_a   1.000
_cell.length_b   1.000
_cell.length_c   1.000
_cell.angle_alpha   90.00
_cell.angle_beta   90.00
_cell.angle_gamma   90.00
#
_symmetry.space_group_name_H-M   'P 1'
#
loop_
_entity.id
_entity.type
_entity.pdbx_description
1 polymer ?
#
loop_
_entity_poly.entity_id
_entity_poly.type
_entity_poly.pdbx_seq_one_letter_code
_entity_poly.pdbx_strand_id
1 'polypeptide(L)'
;MTGLEEVIERARRIVRPTRLEERRLKRIVEAALSAAREEISGVAGALDVSLEGSAAKNTWIRGRAEADIFIHFDPKVSREELEKLIVEIGSRLIRSLGGEPMIMYADHPYVEGVVDGVTVDIVACYRVEPPNWISATDRTPYHTRYVLSRLKPGQEEEVRLLKGFMRACGVYGAEIRVEGFSGYLTELLTIYYGDFINAIREMAGVEAADHDRP
;
A
#
# COMPACT_ATOMS: atom_id res chain seq x y z
N MET A 1 24.46 -25.38 0.29
CA MET A 1 23.90 -24.07 0.66
C MET A 1 24.70 -23.56 1.85
N THR A 2 25.04 -22.28 1.88
CA THR A 2 25.64 -21.67 3.08
C THR A 2 24.59 -21.56 4.20
N GLY A 3 25.01 -21.40 5.46
CA GLY A 3 24.06 -21.20 6.57
C GLY A 3 23.16 -19.97 6.37
N LEU A 4 23.67 -18.92 5.71
CA LEU A 4 22.88 -17.73 5.38
C LEU A 4 21.81 -18.02 4.33
N GLU A 5 22.14 -18.75 3.26
CA GLU A 5 21.16 -19.14 2.22
C GLU A 5 20.00 -19.96 2.80
N GLU A 6 20.30 -20.88 3.72
CA GLU A 6 19.27 -21.67 4.40
C GLU A 6 18.36 -20.81 5.27
N VAL A 7 18.91 -19.82 5.98
CA VAL A 7 18.13 -18.87 6.78
C VAL A 7 17.23 -18.02 5.89
N ILE A 8 17.75 -17.48 4.78
CA ILE A 8 16.96 -16.67 3.84
C ILE A 8 15.83 -17.50 3.23
N GLU A 9 16.10 -18.75 2.83
CA GLU A 9 15.08 -19.63 2.27
C GLU A 9 13.97 -19.96 3.29
N ARG A 10 14.32 -20.13 4.56
CA ARG A 10 13.33 -20.27 5.64
C ARG A 10 12.52 -18.98 5.83
N ALA A 11 13.18 -17.82 5.81
CA ALA A 11 12.52 -16.52 5.93
C ALA A 11 11.54 -16.28 4.77
N ARG A 12 11.90 -16.63 3.53
CA ARG A 12 11.01 -16.55 2.35
C ARG A 12 9.69 -17.28 2.59
N ARG A 13 9.74 -18.48 3.18
CA ARG A 13 8.53 -19.28 3.49
C ARG A 13 7.65 -18.66 4.58
N ILE A 14 8.23 -17.85 5.46
CA ILE A 14 7.50 -17.14 6.52
C ILE A 14 6.78 -15.93 5.93
N VAL A 15 7.46 -15.15 5.08
CA VAL A 15 6.96 -13.87 4.57
C VAL A 15 6.09 -14.02 3.33
N ARG A 16 6.27 -15.08 2.54
CA ARG A 16 5.50 -15.27 1.31
C ARG A 16 4.04 -15.63 1.63
N PRO A 17 3.07 -14.90 1.05
CA PRO A 17 1.68 -15.29 1.12
C PRO A 17 1.43 -16.72 0.63
N THR A 18 0.47 -17.40 1.24
CA THR A 18 0.02 -18.70 0.74
C THR A 18 -0.86 -18.52 -0.50
N ARG A 19 -0.94 -19.55 -1.35
CA ARG A 19 -1.86 -19.57 -2.49
C ARG A 19 -3.32 -19.32 -2.11
N LEU A 20 -3.71 -19.68 -0.88
CA LEU A 20 -5.06 -19.42 -0.38
C LEU A 20 -5.26 -17.92 -0.10
N GLU A 21 -4.30 -17.28 0.58
CA GLU A 21 -4.34 -15.83 0.82
C GLU A 21 -4.32 -15.05 -0.49
N GLU A 22 -3.49 -15.45 -1.47
CA GLU A 22 -3.45 -14.82 -2.80
C GLU A 22 -4.79 -14.90 -3.53
N ARG A 23 -5.41 -16.09 -3.56
CA ARG A 23 -6.73 -16.27 -4.18
C ARG A 23 -7.80 -15.45 -3.47
N ARG A 24 -7.74 -15.42 -2.14
CA ARG A 24 -8.68 -14.63 -1.34
C ARG A 24 -8.54 -13.15 -1.64
N LEU A 25 -7.34 -12.59 -1.53
CA LEU A 25 -7.05 -11.19 -1.81
C LEU A 25 -7.51 -10.82 -3.23
N LYS A 26 -7.17 -11.65 -4.22
CA LYS A 26 -7.58 -11.43 -5.61
C LYS A 26 -9.10 -11.31 -5.76
N ARG A 27 -9.87 -12.24 -5.18
CA ARG A 27 -11.35 -12.18 -5.22
C ARG A 27 -11.90 -10.92 -4.57
N ILE A 28 -11.36 -10.55 -3.40
CA ILE A 28 -11.83 -9.35 -2.67
C ILE A 28 -11.49 -8.08 -3.45
N VAL A 29 -10.29 -7.97 -4.00
CA VAL A 29 -9.88 -6.87 -4.88
C VAL A 29 -10.79 -6.76 -6.10
N GLU A 30 -11.08 -7.86 -6.79
CA GLU A 30 -11.96 -7.86 -7.97
C GLU A 30 -13.38 -7.41 -7.60
N ALA A 31 -13.93 -7.91 -6.49
CA ALA A 31 -15.24 -7.50 -5.99
C ALA A 31 -15.26 -6.02 -5.58
N ALA A 32 -14.25 -5.55 -4.86
CA ALA A 32 -14.16 -4.17 -4.38
C ALA A 32 -14.01 -3.17 -5.53
N LEU A 33 -13.19 -3.49 -6.54
CA LEU A 33 -13.06 -2.67 -7.76
C LEU A 33 -14.36 -2.61 -8.56
N SER A 34 -15.12 -3.72 -8.65
CA SER A 34 -16.43 -3.73 -9.32
C SER A 34 -17.43 -2.86 -8.56
N ALA A 35 -17.56 -3.09 -7.25
CA ALA A 35 -18.46 -2.33 -6.38
C ALA A 35 -18.12 -0.83 -6.38
N ALA A 36 -16.83 -0.48 -6.34
CA ALA A 36 -16.40 0.91 -6.42
C ALA A 36 -16.82 1.58 -7.73
N ARG A 37 -16.63 0.91 -8.88
CA ARG A 37 -17.04 1.45 -10.18
C ARG A 37 -18.55 1.66 -10.28
N GLU A 38 -19.33 0.77 -9.67
CA GLU A 38 -20.79 0.91 -9.58
C GLU A 38 -21.17 2.09 -8.68
N GLU A 39 -20.55 2.21 -7.49
CA GLU A 39 -20.84 3.26 -6.51
C GLU A 39 -20.50 4.67 -7.00
N ILE A 40 -19.43 4.83 -7.79
CA ILE A 40 -19.09 6.14 -8.36
C ILE A 40 -19.89 6.48 -9.62
N SER A 41 -20.65 5.53 -10.17
CA SER A 41 -21.44 5.76 -11.37
C SER A 41 -22.54 6.79 -11.10
N GLY A 42 -22.42 7.96 -11.74
CA GLY A 42 -23.33 9.08 -11.53
C GLY A 42 -22.97 10.01 -10.36
N VAL A 43 -21.85 9.77 -9.67
CA VAL A 43 -21.30 10.71 -8.68
C VAL A 43 -20.52 11.79 -9.42
N ALA A 44 -20.98 13.04 -9.32
CA ALA A 44 -20.30 14.17 -9.95
C ALA A 44 -18.87 14.32 -9.39
N GLY A 45 -17.89 14.39 -10.29
CA GLY A 45 -16.49 14.58 -9.93
C GLY A 45 -15.72 13.32 -9.55
N ALA A 46 -16.35 12.15 -9.40
CA ALA A 46 -15.63 10.88 -9.29
C ALA A 46 -15.33 10.33 -10.70
N LEU A 47 -14.06 10.10 -11.01
CA LEU A 47 -13.57 9.90 -12.39
C LEU A 47 -13.12 8.47 -12.69
N ASP A 48 -12.49 7.79 -11.73
CA ASP A 48 -11.91 6.46 -11.94
C ASP A 48 -11.68 5.72 -10.62
N VAL A 49 -11.39 4.42 -10.71
CA VAL A 49 -11.00 3.57 -9.58
C VAL A 49 -9.76 2.76 -9.92
N SER A 50 -8.76 2.76 -9.03
CA SER A 50 -7.57 1.91 -9.15
C SER A 50 -7.30 1.09 -7.90
N LEU A 51 -6.55 -0.01 -8.08
CA LEU A 51 -5.91 -0.72 -6.97
C LEU A 51 -4.51 -0.14 -6.78
N GLU A 52 -4.17 0.20 -5.55
CA GLU A 52 -2.87 0.73 -5.18
C GLU A 52 -2.17 -0.15 -4.15
N GLY A 53 -1.11 0.40 -3.54
CA GLY A 53 -0.45 -0.24 -2.42
C GLY A 53 0.18 -1.60 -2.74
N SER A 54 0.46 -2.37 -1.70
CA SER A 54 1.31 -3.56 -1.83
C SER A 54 0.64 -4.72 -2.58
N ALA A 55 -0.70 -4.73 -2.64
CA ALA A 55 -1.46 -5.65 -3.47
C ALA A 55 -1.25 -5.37 -4.97
N ALA A 56 -1.37 -4.13 -5.41
CA ALA A 56 -1.14 -3.74 -6.81
C ALA A 56 0.27 -4.10 -7.29
N LYS A 57 1.26 -3.98 -6.40
CA LYS A 57 2.66 -4.22 -6.67
C LYS A 57 3.09 -5.67 -6.46
N ASN A 58 2.19 -6.54 -5.96
CA ASN A 58 2.52 -7.90 -5.55
C ASN A 58 3.69 -7.96 -4.54
N THR A 59 3.77 -7.03 -3.58
CA THR A 59 4.85 -6.92 -2.58
C THR A 59 4.36 -7.07 -1.14
N TRP A 60 3.11 -7.48 -0.94
CA TRP A 60 2.51 -7.69 0.37
C TRP A 60 3.06 -8.97 1.04
N ILE A 61 3.08 -8.97 2.37
CA ILE A 61 3.61 -10.08 3.18
C ILE A 61 2.47 -10.89 3.80
N ARG A 62 2.76 -12.17 4.06
CA ARG A 62 1.83 -13.13 4.66
C ARG A 62 1.14 -12.60 5.91
N GLY A 63 -0.16 -12.86 6.03
CA GLY A 63 -0.98 -12.42 7.17
C GLY A 63 -1.25 -10.91 7.22
N ARG A 64 -0.95 -10.17 6.14
CA ARG A 64 -1.24 -8.74 5.98
C ARG A 64 -1.80 -8.45 4.60
N ALA A 65 -2.85 -9.18 4.23
CA ALA A 65 -3.57 -8.95 3.00
C ALA A 65 -4.39 -7.65 3.15
N GLU A 66 -4.16 -6.71 2.24
CA GLU A 66 -4.76 -5.39 2.23
C GLU A 66 -5.10 -5.02 0.79
N ALA A 67 -6.27 -4.46 0.56
CA ALA A 67 -6.76 -4.01 -0.73
C ALA A 67 -6.98 -2.49 -0.68
N ASP A 68 -5.99 -1.74 -1.16
CA ASP A 68 -6.04 -0.29 -1.27
C ASP A 68 -6.83 0.14 -2.52
N ILE A 69 -8.11 0.46 -2.38
CA ILE A 69 -8.99 0.89 -3.47
C ILE A 69 -9.04 2.41 -3.50
N PHE A 70 -8.48 3.00 -4.56
CA PHE A 70 -8.40 4.44 -4.73
C PHE A 70 -9.51 4.94 -5.67
N ILE A 71 -10.24 5.96 -5.24
CA ILE A 71 -11.22 6.69 -6.06
C ILE A 71 -10.60 8.02 -6.47
N HIS A 72 -10.51 8.23 -7.78
CA HIS A 72 -9.89 9.41 -8.39
C HIS A 72 -10.93 10.49 -8.61
N PHE A 73 -10.78 11.64 -7.97
CA PHE A 73 -11.68 12.79 -8.08
C PHE A 73 -11.13 13.88 -9.03
N ASP A 74 -12.03 14.64 -9.64
CA ASP A 74 -11.71 15.86 -10.39
C ASP A 74 -11.09 16.89 -9.42
N PRO A 75 -9.95 17.53 -9.76
CA PRO A 75 -9.32 18.57 -8.95
C PRO A 75 -10.22 19.78 -8.61
N LYS A 76 -11.35 19.94 -9.30
CA LYS A 76 -12.35 20.98 -9.02
C LYS A 76 -13.27 20.65 -7.84
N VAL A 77 -13.35 19.37 -7.44
CA VAL A 77 -14.09 18.97 -6.24
C VAL A 77 -13.39 19.59 -5.03
N SER A 78 -14.15 20.25 -4.16
CA SER A 78 -13.57 20.85 -2.95
C SER A 78 -13.12 19.76 -1.98
N ARG A 79 -12.11 20.05 -1.14
CA ARG A 79 -11.66 19.10 -0.10
C ARG A 79 -12.80 18.65 0.81
N GLU A 80 -13.65 19.58 1.24
CA GLU A 80 -14.80 19.29 2.10
C GLU A 80 -15.83 18.37 1.43
N GLU A 81 -16.02 18.50 0.12
CA GLU A 81 -16.91 17.64 -0.66
C GLU A 81 -16.29 16.26 -0.90
N LEU A 82 -15.00 16.19 -1.24
CA LEU A 82 -14.25 14.95 -1.35
C LEU A 82 -14.31 14.12 -0.05
N GLU A 83 -14.10 14.77 1.10
CA GLU A 83 -14.16 14.12 2.42
C GLU A 83 -15.55 13.54 2.74
N LYS A 84 -16.63 14.26 2.36
CA LYS A 84 -18.00 13.75 2.53
C LYS A 84 -18.27 12.58 1.58
N LEU A 85 -17.91 12.72 0.31
CA LEU A 85 -18.15 11.71 -0.72
C LEU A 85 -17.39 10.42 -0.42
N ILE A 86 -16.11 10.49 -0.02
CA ILE A 86 -15.32 9.28 0.26
C ILE A 86 -15.86 8.51 1.46
N VAL A 87 -16.33 9.20 2.51
CA VAL A 87 -16.95 8.56 3.67
C VAL A 87 -18.26 7.88 3.29
N GLU A 88 -19.11 8.54 2.49
CA GLU A 88 -20.37 7.98 2.02
C GLU A 88 -20.15 6.76 1.11
N ILE A 89 -19.37 6.92 0.04
CA ILE A 89 -19.08 5.88 -0.94
C ILE A 89 -18.36 4.71 -0.28
N GLY A 90 -17.29 5.00 0.47
CA GLY A 90 -16.52 3.96 1.15
C GLY A 90 -17.36 3.17 2.15
N SER A 91 -18.24 3.83 2.91
CA SER A 91 -19.12 3.15 3.85
C SER A 91 -20.12 2.22 3.17
N ARG A 92 -20.71 2.65 2.04
CA ARG A 92 -21.63 1.80 1.27
C ARG A 92 -20.90 0.61 0.64
N LEU A 93 -19.74 0.85 0.06
CA LEU A 93 -18.90 -0.15 -0.57
C LEU A 93 -18.48 -1.23 0.45
N ILE A 94 -17.95 -0.85 1.60
CA ILE A 94 -17.55 -1.83 2.63
C ILE A 94 -18.74 -2.69 3.08
N ARG A 95 -19.91 -2.07 3.28
CA ARG A 95 -21.13 -2.80 3.64
C ARG A 95 -21.60 -3.74 2.53
N SER A 96 -21.52 -3.34 1.26
CA SER A 96 -21.93 -4.19 0.13
C SER A 96 -21.03 -5.42 -0.03
N LEU A 97 -19.76 -5.32 0.40
CA LEU A 97 -18.83 -6.44 0.49
C LEU A 97 -19.03 -7.31 1.75
N GLY A 98 -19.91 -6.92 2.67
CA GLY A 98 -20.18 -7.64 3.92
C GLY A 98 -19.22 -7.31 5.07
N GLY A 99 -18.50 -6.19 4.99
CA GLY A 99 -17.68 -5.66 6.09
C GLY A 99 -18.40 -4.59 6.91
N GLU A 100 -17.82 -4.24 8.06
CA GLU A 100 -18.24 -3.05 8.83
C GLU A 100 -17.31 -1.87 8.54
N PRO A 101 -17.84 -0.70 8.12
CA PRO A 101 -17.02 0.45 7.79
C PRO A 101 -16.53 1.17 9.05
N MET A 102 -15.25 1.53 9.04
CA MET A 102 -14.59 2.34 10.05
C MET A 102 -14.00 3.57 9.37
N ILE A 103 -14.31 4.76 9.89
CA ILE A 103 -13.72 6.00 9.38
C ILE A 103 -12.35 6.15 10.02
N MET A 104 -11.34 6.23 9.17
CA MET A 104 -9.95 6.36 9.55
C MET A 104 -9.42 7.73 9.08
N TYR A 105 -8.35 8.22 9.69
CA TYR A 105 -7.79 9.55 9.42
C TYR A 105 -6.31 9.47 9.09
N ALA A 106 -5.94 10.11 7.97
CA ALA A 106 -4.56 10.40 7.59
C ALA A 106 -4.45 11.90 7.22
N ASP A 107 -4.13 12.24 5.96
CA ASP A 107 -4.24 13.62 5.46
C ASP A 107 -5.72 14.08 5.42
N HIS A 108 -6.60 13.21 4.91
CA HIS A 108 -8.05 13.36 4.97
C HIS A 108 -8.68 12.01 5.37
N PRO A 109 -9.97 11.97 5.77
CA PRO A 109 -10.65 10.71 6.06
C PRO A 109 -10.60 9.72 4.90
N TYR A 110 -10.54 8.43 5.26
CA TYR A 110 -10.75 7.29 4.38
C TYR A 110 -11.60 6.25 5.12
N VAL A 111 -12.12 5.24 4.40
CA VAL A 111 -12.95 4.20 5.01
C VAL A 111 -12.23 2.86 4.95
N GLU A 112 -12.04 2.24 6.10
CA GLU A 112 -11.46 0.90 6.24
C GLU A 112 -12.57 -0.09 6.59
N GLY A 113 -12.42 -1.35 6.16
CA GLY A 113 -13.22 -2.46 6.65
C GLY A 113 -12.53 -3.80 6.46
N VAL A 114 -13.01 -4.84 7.16
CA VAL A 114 -12.47 -6.20 7.02
C VAL A 114 -13.49 -7.10 6.32
N VAL A 115 -13.08 -7.71 5.21
CA VAL A 115 -13.92 -8.61 4.39
C VAL A 115 -13.20 -9.94 4.17
N ASP A 116 -13.77 -11.06 4.63
CA ASP A 116 -13.15 -12.41 4.61
C ASP A 116 -11.72 -12.41 5.20
N GLY A 117 -11.43 -11.53 6.15
CA GLY A 117 -10.09 -11.38 6.75
C GLY A 117 -9.06 -10.66 5.87
N VAL A 118 -9.49 -9.93 4.84
CA VAL A 118 -8.71 -8.95 4.08
C VAL A 118 -9.11 -7.55 4.54
N THR A 119 -8.14 -6.70 4.86
CA THR A 119 -8.40 -5.27 5.09
C THR A 119 -8.66 -4.60 3.74
N VAL A 120 -9.71 -3.80 3.64
CA VAL A 120 -10.08 -3.07 2.43
C VAL A 120 -10.16 -1.60 2.79
N ASP A 121 -9.33 -0.80 2.12
CA ASP A 121 -9.25 0.64 2.33
C ASP A 121 -9.80 1.35 1.12
N ILE A 122 -10.77 2.25 1.33
CA ILE A 122 -11.37 3.08 0.30
C ILE A 122 -10.85 4.51 0.49
N VAL A 123 -9.95 4.91 -0.39
CA VAL A 123 -9.16 6.14 -0.27
C VAL A 123 -9.48 7.08 -1.43
N ALA A 124 -9.66 8.36 -1.14
CA ALA A 124 -9.79 9.39 -2.16
C ALA A 124 -8.40 9.89 -2.59
N CYS A 125 -8.26 10.24 -3.87
CA CYS A 125 -7.18 11.08 -4.37
C CYS A 125 -7.70 11.98 -5.51
N TYR A 126 -6.97 13.05 -5.83
CA TYR A 126 -7.25 13.84 -7.01
C TYR A 126 -6.51 13.32 -8.24
N ARG A 127 -7.18 13.40 -9.40
CA ARG A 127 -6.58 13.12 -10.70
C ARG A 127 -5.77 14.33 -11.17
N VAL A 128 -4.55 14.45 -10.65
CA VAL A 128 -3.58 15.50 -10.98
C VAL A 128 -2.28 14.91 -11.53
N GLU A 129 -1.51 15.74 -12.22
CA GLU A 129 -0.18 15.37 -12.73
C GLU A 129 0.95 16.07 -11.94
N PRO A 130 2.14 15.46 -11.82
CA PRO A 130 3.27 16.10 -11.15
C PRO A 130 3.61 17.46 -11.79
N PRO A 131 4.01 18.47 -11.00
CA PRO A 131 4.17 18.47 -9.53
C PRO A 131 2.93 18.95 -8.76
N ASN A 132 1.75 18.95 -9.37
CA ASN A 132 0.56 19.67 -8.90
C ASN A 132 -0.28 18.88 -7.88
N TRP A 133 0.37 18.21 -6.93
CA TRP A 133 -0.31 17.47 -5.87
C TRP A 133 -1.12 18.40 -4.99
N ILE A 134 -2.36 18.02 -4.69
CA ILE A 134 -3.26 18.75 -3.78
C ILE A 134 -3.21 18.08 -2.40
N SER A 135 -3.18 16.75 -2.38
CA SER A 135 -3.12 15.92 -1.18
C SER A 135 -1.92 14.97 -1.20
N ALA A 136 -1.63 14.36 -0.05
CA ALA A 136 -0.59 13.35 0.03
C ALA A 136 -0.90 12.09 -0.81
N THR A 137 -2.17 11.68 -0.90
CA THR A 137 -2.64 10.45 -1.55
C THR A 137 -2.60 10.54 -3.08
N ASP A 138 -2.60 11.74 -3.66
CA ASP A 138 -2.44 11.99 -5.10
C ASP A 138 -1.14 11.41 -5.66
N ARG A 139 -0.11 11.28 -4.82
CA ARG A 139 1.19 10.68 -5.18
C ARG A 139 1.13 9.16 -5.27
N THR A 140 0.18 8.51 -4.60
CA THR A 140 0.13 7.05 -4.47
C THR A 140 0.04 6.33 -5.83
N PRO A 141 -0.84 6.74 -6.77
CA PRO A 141 -0.84 6.14 -8.12
C PRO A 141 0.50 6.24 -8.85
N TYR A 142 1.25 7.32 -8.61
CA TYR A 142 2.58 7.52 -9.18
C TYR A 142 3.65 6.69 -8.47
N HIS A 143 3.55 6.50 -7.16
CA HIS A 143 4.39 5.55 -6.42
C HIS A 143 4.20 4.12 -6.93
N THR A 144 2.95 3.68 -7.11
CA THR A 144 2.63 2.36 -7.65
C THR A 144 3.19 2.20 -9.05
N ARG A 145 2.96 3.18 -9.95
CA ARG A 145 3.51 3.16 -11.31
C ARG A 145 5.04 3.10 -11.31
N TYR A 146 5.69 3.89 -10.46
CA TYR A 146 7.14 3.90 -10.35
C TYR A 146 7.66 2.53 -9.96
N VAL A 147 7.12 1.93 -8.90
CA VAL A 147 7.56 0.62 -8.40
C VAL A 147 7.33 -0.46 -9.44
N LEU A 148 6.16 -0.52 -10.06
CA LEU A 148 5.86 -1.48 -11.13
C LEU A 148 6.82 -1.33 -12.33
N SER A 149 7.22 -0.09 -12.68
CA SER A 149 8.15 0.15 -13.79
C SER A 149 9.62 -0.18 -13.48
N ARG A 150 9.96 -0.34 -12.18
CA ARG A 150 11.35 -0.46 -11.72
C ARG A 150 11.67 -1.80 -11.08
N LEU A 151 10.68 -2.49 -10.50
CA LEU A 151 10.87 -3.84 -10.00
C LEU A 151 11.13 -4.80 -11.16
N LYS A 152 12.23 -5.54 -11.06
CA LYS A 152 12.58 -6.64 -11.94
C LYS A 152 11.84 -7.90 -11.49
N PRO A 153 11.51 -8.83 -12.40
CA PRO A 153 10.86 -10.08 -12.04
C PRO A 153 11.60 -10.82 -10.93
N GLY A 154 10.90 -11.15 -9.84
CA GLY A 154 11.43 -11.84 -8.68
C GLY A 154 11.90 -10.92 -7.55
N GLN A 155 12.07 -9.62 -7.78
CA GLN A 155 12.42 -8.67 -6.71
C GLN A 155 11.29 -8.47 -5.69
N GLU A 156 10.06 -8.87 -6.01
CA GLU A 156 8.95 -8.84 -5.06
C GLU A 156 9.24 -9.69 -3.82
N GLU A 157 9.96 -10.80 -3.99
CA GLU A 157 10.39 -11.68 -2.89
C GLU A 157 11.43 -11.00 -2.00
N GLU A 158 12.33 -10.21 -2.60
CA GLU A 158 13.34 -9.43 -1.87
C GLU A 158 12.67 -8.30 -1.07
N VAL A 159 11.65 -7.65 -1.63
CA VAL A 159 10.82 -6.68 -0.90
C VAL A 159 10.12 -7.34 0.28
N ARG A 160 9.51 -8.53 0.10
CA ARG A 160 8.84 -9.26 1.19
C ARG A 160 9.81 -9.64 2.30
N LEU A 161 11.04 -10.06 1.95
CA LEU A 161 12.09 -10.34 2.92
C LEU A 161 12.46 -9.09 3.72
N LEU A 162 12.67 -7.95 3.06
CA LEU A 162 12.98 -6.69 3.74
C LEU A 162 11.86 -6.24 4.68
N LYS A 163 10.61 -6.26 4.20
CA LYS A 163 9.42 -5.98 5.02
C LYS A 163 9.32 -6.92 6.22
N GLY A 164 9.49 -8.22 5.99
CA GLY A 164 9.43 -9.24 7.04
C GLY A 164 10.53 -9.11 8.08
N PHE A 165 11.75 -8.80 7.65
CA PHE A 165 12.89 -8.53 8.54
C PHE A 165 12.63 -7.31 9.41
N MET A 166 12.28 -6.17 8.82
CA MET A 166 11.96 -4.94 9.55
C MET A 166 10.80 -5.15 10.53
N ARG A 167 9.79 -5.93 10.14
CA ARG A 167 8.69 -6.29 11.03
C ARG A 167 9.16 -7.13 12.21
N ALA A 168 10.00 -8.14 11.98
CA ALA A 168 10.56 -8.96 13.04
C ALA A 168 11.45 -8.14 14.01
N CYS A 169 12.09 -7.09 13.50
CA CYS A 169 12.85 -6.13 14.30
C CYS A 169 11.99 -5.05 14.98
N GLY A 170 10.67 -4.99 14.72
CA GLY A 170 9.77 -4.00 15.30
C GLY A 170 9.83 -2.60 14.67
N VAL A 171 10.42 -2.46 13.49
CA VAL A 171 10.64 -1.16 12.80
C VAL A 171 9.91 -1.05 11.46
N TYR A 172 8.90 -1.89 11.22
CA TYR A 172 8.07 -1.82 10.01
C TYR A 172 6.74 -1.14 10.29
N GLY A 173 6.48 -0.05 9.57
CA GLY A 173 5.34 0.84 9.79
C GLY A 173 5.83 2.28 9.97
N ALA A 174 5.19 3.23 9.27
CA ALA A 174 5.51 4.66 9.34
C ALA A 174 4.52 5.44 10.22
N GLU A 175 3.58 4.76 10.87
CA GLU A 175 2.71 5.37 11.86
C GLU A 175 3.51 5.86 13.07
N ILE A 176 3.01 6.91 13.74
CA ILE A 176 3.65 7.58 14.90
C ILE A 176 4.02 6.60 16.03
N ARG A 177 3.32 5.47 16.14
CA ARG A 177 3.62 4.47 17.16
C ARG A 177 4.91 3.69 16.87
N VAL A 178 5.27 3.53 15.59
CA VAL A 178 6.43 2.74 15.15
C VAL A 178 7.56 3.65 14.67
N GLU A 179 7.24 4.75 13.99
CA GLU A 179 8.23 5.71 13.44
C GLU A 179 9.33 5.01 12.62
N GLY A 180 8.96 3.94 11.92
CA GLY A 180 9.86 3.07 11.20
C GLY A 180 9.75 3.20 9.69
N PHE A 181 10.03 2.10 9.00
CA PHE A 181 10.10 2.04 7.54
C PHE A 181 8.73 1.76 6.93
N SER A 182 8.28 2.62 6.03
CA SER A 182 7.04 2.41 5.27
C SER A 182 7.22 1.32 4.21
N GLY A 183 6.10 0.70 3.80
CA GLY A 183 6.10 -0.27 2.71
C GLY A 183 6.67 0.30 1.40
N TYR A 184 6.37 1.57 1.09
CA TYR A 184 6.93 2.22 -0.09
C TYR A 184 8.44 2.43 0.03
N LEU A 185 8.95 2.86 1.19
CA LEU A 185 10.39 2.99 1.42
C LEU A 185 11.11 1.65 1.26
N THR A 186 10.54 0.56 1.76
CA THR A 186 11.14 -0.79 1.56
C THR A 186 11.24 -1.16 0.08
N GLU A 187 10.25 -0.80 -0.73
CA GLU A 187 10.27 -1.05 -2.18
C GLU A 187 11.36 -0.22 -2.86
N LEU A 188 11.50 1.06 -2.50
CA LEU A 188 12.55 1.93 -3.02
C LEU A 188 13.95 1.42 -2.67
N LEU A 189 14.17 0.98 -1.43
CA LEU A 189 15.45 0.42 -0.98
C LEU A 189 15.80 -0.85 -1.77
N THR A 190 14.84 -1.75 -2.00
CA THR A 190 15.07 -2.95 -2.82
C THR A 190 15.33 -2.60 -4.29
N ILE A 191 14.63 -1.62 -4.86
CA ILE A 191 14.88 -1.14 -6.23
C ILE A 191 16.31 -0.58 -6.34
N TYR A 192 16.73 0.22 -5.37
CA TYR A 192 18.01 0.91 -5.37
C TYR A 192 19.19 -0.04 -5.13
N TYR A 193 19.12 -0.88 -4.09
CA TYR A 193 20.20 -1.80 -3.70
C TYR A 193 20.13 -3.18 -4.37
N GLY A 194 19.06 -3.46 -5.11
CA GLY A 194 18.89 -4.67 -5.91
C GLY A 194 18.27 -5.86 -5.17
N ASP A 195 18.70 -6.16 -3.96
CA ASP A 195 18.19 -7.30 -3.18
C ASP A 195 18.18 -7.04 -1.67
N PHE A 196 17.56 -7.94 -0.91
CA PHE A 196 17.43 -7.83 0.54
C PHE A 196 18.79 -7.73 1.24
N ILE A 197 19.75 -8.56 0.85
CA ILE A 197 21.05 -8.66 1.53
C ILE A 197 21.89 -7.41 1.29
N ASN A 198 21.92 -6.91 0.05
CA ASN A 198 22.61 -5.66 -0.26
C ASN A 198 21.94 -4.49 0.45
N ALA A 199 20.60 -4.42 0.49
CA ALA A 199 19.90 -3.37 1.22
C ALA A 199 20.30 -3.34 2.71
N ILE A 200 20.32 -4.50 3.39
CA ILE A 200 20.75 -4.58 4.80
C ILE A 200 22.22 -4.19 4.98
N ARG A 201 23.12 -4.66 4.10
CA ARG A 201 24.56 -4.35 4.18
C ARG A 201 24.83 -2.86 4.03
N GLU A 202 24.21 -2.23 3.05
CA GLU A 202 24.40 -0.80 2.77
C GLU A 202 23.79 0.05 3.88
N MET A 203 22.59 -0.29 4.37
CA MET A 203 21.96 0.41 5.49
C MET A 203 22.74 0.30 6.81
N ALA A 204 23.46 -0.81 7.02
CA ALA A 204 24.30 -0.97 8.22
C ALA A 204 25.46 0.02 8.28
N GLY A 205 25.87 0.59 7.14
CA GLY A 205 26.89 1.62 7.04
C GLY A 205 26.34 3.05 6.98
N VAL A 206 25.02 3.24 7.03
CA VAL A 206 24.42 4.58 7.02
C VAL A 206 24.62 5.23 8.39
N GLU A 207 25.42 6.29 8.41
CA GLU A 207 25.50 7.19 9.55
C GLU A 207 24.31 8.16 9.53
N ALA A 208 23.82 8.53 10.72
CA ALA A 208 22.83 9.59 10.82
C ALA A 208 23.40 10.85 10.17
N ALA A 209 22.63 11.45 9.25
CA ALA A 209 22.97 12.78 8.77
C ALA A 209 23.02 13.71 9.99
N ASP A 210 24.15 14.35 10.19
CA ASP A 210 24.36 15.35 11.25
C ASP A 210 23.40 16.52 10.95
N HIS A 211 22.23 16.51 11.58
CA HIS A 211 21.17 17.51 11.35
C HIS A 211 21.56 18.91 11.86
N ASP A 212 22.76 19.04 12.47
CA ASP A 212 23.36 20.29 12.95
C ASP A 212 24.45 20.88 12.03
N ARG A 213 24.62 20.39 10.80
CA ARG A 213 25.47 21.11 9.82
C ARG A 213 24.70 22.31 9.24
N PRO A 214 25.22 23.55 9.38
CA PRO A 214 24.54 24.78 8.97
C PRO A 214 24.29 24.89 7.47
#